data_AF-A0AA85BHG9-F1
#
_entry.id   AF-A0AA85BHG9-F1
#
_cell.length_a   1.000
_cell.length_b   1.000
_cell.length_c   1.000
_cell.angle_alpha   90.00
_cell.angle_beta   90.00
_cell.angle_gamma   90.00
#
_symmetry.space_group_name_H-M   'P 1'
#
loop_
_entity.id
_entity.type
_entity.pdbx_description
1 polymer ?
#
loop_
_entity_poly.entity_id
_entity_poly.type
_entity_poly.pdbx_seq_one_letter_code
_entity_poly.pdbx_strand_id
1 'polypeptide(L)'
;MKIMMWMIVFITWILAVYAPIQIRGEVEDPTALDDQVENGLNDQILTEYEAFYIYDHIASYLSRPEVGLSGFAKFFRESANEELEHARKFSEFVNKRNSKVVLKNILLHLQAYQWILKIFMK
;
A
#
# COMPACT_ATOMS: atom_id res chain seq x y z
N MET A 1 -4.13 -31.22 -45.59
CA MET A 1 -2.68 -30.97 -45.44
C MET A 1 -2.24 -29.53 -45.74
N LYS A 2 -2.76 -28.85 -46.78
CA LYS A 2 -2.32 -27.48 -47.12
C LYS A 2 -2.62 -26.43 -46.05
N ILE A 3 -3.78 -26.47 -45.40
CA ILE A 3 -4.21 -25.50 -44.36
C ILE A 3 -3.31 -25.53 -43.11
N MET A 4 -2.83 -26.72 -42.72
CA MET A 4 -1.96 -26.88 -41.55
C MET A 4 -0.58 -26.25 -41.75
N MET A 5 -0.08 -26.21 -42.99
CA MET A 5 1.19 -25.56 -43.32
C MET A 5 1.07 -24.02 -43.25
N TRP A 6 -0.08 -23.47 -43.65
CA TRP A 6 -0.35 -22.03 -43.51
C TRP A 6 -0.49 -21.60 -42.04
N MET A 7 -1.05 -22.44 -41.17
CA MET A 7 -1.12 -22.14 -39.73
C MET A 7 0.27 -22.08 -39.09
N ILE A 8 1.17 -23.01 -39.45
CA ILE A 8 2.55 -23.01 -38.93
C ILE A 8 3.29 -21.76 -39.40
N VAL A 9 3.18 -21.41 -40.69
CA VAL A 9 3.79 -20.19 -41.24
C VAL A 9 3.25 -18.94 -40.53
N PHE A 10 1.94 -18.88 -40.28
CA PHE A 10 1.31 -17.74 -39.60
C PHE A 10 1.73 -17.63 -38.14
N ILE A 11 1.84 -18.74 -37.42
CA ILE A 11 2.32 -18.78 -36.03
C ILE A 11 3.80 -18.40 -35.97
N THR A 12 4.64 -18.88 -36.90
CA THR A 12 6.05 -18.47 -36.97
C THR A 12 6.21 -16.99 -37.32
N TRP A 13 5.32 -16.43 -38.14
CA TRP A 13 5.31 -15.00 -38.47
C TRP A 13 4.89 -14.15 -37.28
N ILE A 14 3.86 -14.57 -36.54
CA ILE A 14 3.44 -13.95 -35.29
C ILE A 14 4.62 -13.98 -34.31
N LEU A 15 5.20 -15.16 -34.03
CA LEU A 15 6.33 -15.26 -33.10
C LEU A 15 7.55 -14.42 -33.54
N ALA A 16 7.87 -14.36 -34.84
CA ALA A 16 8.99 -13.56 -35.35
C ALA A 16 8.73 -12.04 -35.31
N VAL A 17 7.46 -11.60 -35.36
CA VAL A 17 7.07 -10.20 -35.18
C VAL A 17 7.02 -9.82 -33.69
N TYR A 18 6.58 -10.73 -32.83
CA TYR A 18 6.51 -10.50 -31.37
C TYR A 18 7.85 -10.68 -30.66
N ALA A 19 8.75 -11.55 -31.12
CA ALA A 19 10.07 -11.76 -30.52
C ALA A 19 10.94 -10.48 -30.43
N PRO A 20 11.08 -9.64 -31.47
CA PRO A 20 11.87 -8.41 -31.38
C PRO A 20 11.19 -7.33 -30.52
N ILE A 21 9.88 -7.43 -30.23
CA ILE A 21 9.17 -6.54 -29.30
C ILE A 21 9.58 -6.84 -27.85
N GLN A 22 9.89 -8.10 -27.52
CA GLN A 22 10.29 -8.52 -26.17
C GLN A 22 11.77 -8.20 -25.84
N ILE A 23 12.60 -7.91 -26.86
CA ILE A 23 14.04 -7.60 -26.69
C ILE A 23 14.29 -6.08 -26.54
N ARG A 24 13.30 -5.24 -26.86
CA ARG A 24 13.36 -3.82 -26.52
C ARG A 24 13.10 -3.72 -25.02
N GLY A 25 14.18 -3.75 -24.24
CA GLY A 25 14.15 -3.65 -22.77
C GLY A 25 13.15 -2.59 -22.33
N GLU A 26 12.50 -2.87 -21.19
CA GLU A 26 11.57 -1.96 -20.51
C GLU A 26 12.05 -0.52 -20.72
N VAL A 27 11.29 0.25 -21.50
CA VAL A 27 11.56 1.68 -21.61
C VAL A 27 11.26 2.21 -20.23
N GLU A 28 12.33 2.45 -19.47
CA GLU A 28 12.27 3.06 -18.14
C GLU A 28 11.37 4.30 -18.26
N ASP A 29 10.22 4.26 -17.59
CA ASP A 29 9.26 5.34 -17.72
C ASP A 29 9.89 6.59 -17.09
N PRO A 30 10.11 7.68 -17.85
CA PRO A 30 10.74 8.88 -17.32
C PRO A 30 9.91 9.56 -16.21
N THR A 31 8.66 9.13 -16.02
CA THR A 31 7.79 9.61 -14.94
C THR A 31 7.76 8.68 -13.72
N ALA A 32 8.26 7.45 -13.83
CA ALA A 32 8.40 6.52 -12.72
C ALA A 32 9.30 7.08 -11.62
N LEU A 33 9.04 6.67 -10.39
CA LEU A 33 9.91 6.97 -9.27
C LEU A 33 11.16 6.09 -9.34
N ASP A 34 12.26 6.61 -8.81
CA ASP A 34 13.43 5.77 -8.50
C ASP A 34 13.04 4.68 -7.50
N ASP A 35 13.58 3.47 -7.69
CA ASP A 35 13.26 2.29 -6.89
C ASP A 35 13.41 2.54 -5.38
N GLN A 36 14.39 3.34 -4.95
CA GLN A 36 14.58 3.64 -3.53
C GLN A 36 13.43 4.48 -2.98
N VAL A 37 12.96 5.44 -3.77
CA VAL A 37 11.85 6.34 -3.42
C VAL A 37 10.53 5.58 -3.46
N GLU A 38 10.31 4.74 -4.48
CA GLU A 38 9.11 3.89 -4.56
C GLU A 38 9.02 2.94 -3.36
N ASN A 39 10.12 2.28 -3.00
CA ASN A 39 10.15 1.40 -1.83
C ASN A 39 9.92 2.18 -0.53
N GLY A 40 10.58 3.33 -0.36
CA GLY A 40 10.39 4.18 0.82
C GLY A 40 8.95 4.70 0.98
N LEU A 41 8.29 5.06 -0.13
CA LEU A 41 6.88 5.45 -0.09
C LEU A 41 5.96 4.28 0.22
N ASN A 42 6.24 3.09 -0.30
CA ASN A 42 5.49 1.88 0.05
C ASN A 42 5.67 1.51 1.54
N ASP A 43 6.86 1.70 2.11
CA ASP A 43 7.12 1.55 3.55
C ASP A 43 6.37 2.61 4.36
N GLN A 44 6.31 3.85 3.89
CA GLN A 44 5.54 4.91 4.54
C GLN A 44 4.05 4.58 4.53
N ILE A 45 3.48 4.14 3.40
CA ILE A 45 2.08 3.72 3.30
C ILE A 45 1.75 2.64 4.34
N LEU A 46 2.62 1.64 4.53
CA LEU A 46 2.44 0.63 5.57
C LEU A 46 2.45 1.26 6.97
N THR A 47 3.41 2.15 7.24
CA THR A 47 3.56 2.82 8.54
C THR A 47 2.31 3.64 8.90
N GLU A 48 1.75 4.38 7.94
CA GLU A 48 0.52 5.15 8.14
C GLU A 48 -0.69 4.24 8.44
N TYR A 49 -0.79 3.10 7.74
CA TYR A 49 -1.82 2.12 8.05
C TYR A 49 -1.64 1.48 9.44
N GLU A 50 -0.42 1.15 9.83
CA GLU A 50 -0.12 0.64 11.17
C GLU A 50 -0.53 1.65 12.26
N ALA A 51 -0.20 2.93 12.07
CA ALA A 51 -0.61 4.00 12.96
C ALA A 51 -2.15 4.12 13.05
N PHE A 52 -2.84 4.10 11.90
CA PHE A 52 -4.31 4.06 11.84
C PHE A 52 -4.88 2.91 12.67
N TYR A 53 -4.39 1.68 12.46
CA TYR A 53 -4.89 0.50 13.18
C TYR A 53 -4.67 0.62 14.70
N ILE A 54 -3.53 1.17 15.12
CA ILE A 54 -3.22 1.37 16.55
C ILE A 54 -4.16 2.42 17.15
N TYR A 55 -4.31 3.59 16.52
CA TYR A 55 -5.15 4.67 17.03
C TYR A 55 -6.63 4.29 17.04
N ASP A 56 -7.12 3.60 16.01
CA ASP A 56 -8.51 3.17 15.97
C ASP A 56 -8.82 2.09 17.03
N HIS A 57 -7.86 1.19 17.28
CA HIS A 57 -7.97 0.22 18.37
C HIS A 57 -8.01 0.90 19.74
N ILE A 58 -7.16 1.91 19.98
CA ILE A 58 -7.17 2.70 21.22
C ILE A 58 -8.49 3.44 21.37
N ALA A 59 -8.96 4.12 20.32
CA ALA A 59 -10.25 4.81 20.32
C ALA A 59 -11.40 3.87 20.68
N SER A 60 -11.41 2.68 20.07
CA SER A 60 -12.41 1.64 20.34
C SER A 60 -12.37 1.17 21.79
N TYR A 61 -11.18 0.93 22.36
CA TYR A 61 -11.02 0.58 23.77
C TYR A 61 -11.54 1.67 24.72
N LEU A 62 -11.18 2.92 24.47
CA LEU A 62 -11.57 4.06 25.32
C LEU A 62 -13.07 4.38 25.25
N SER A 63 -13.73 4.01 24.15
CA SER A 63 -15.17 4.19 23.95
C SER A 63 -16.04 3.20 24.72
N ARG A 64 -15.43 2.15 25.30
CA ARG A 64 -16.13 1.12 26.07
C ARG A 64 -16.80 1.74 27.31
N PRO A 65 -18.07 1.40 27.62
CA PRO A 65 -18.79 1.96 28.77
C PRO A 65 -18.06 1.83 30.11
N GLU A 66 -17.34 0.73 30.32
CA GLU A 66 -16.55 0.42 31.52
C GLU A 66 -15.26 1.25 31.64
N VAL A 67 -14.77 1.84 30.55
CA VAL A 67 -13.62 2.75 30.54
C VAL A 67 -14.11 4.20 30.63
N GLY A 68 -15.14 4.55 29.86
CA GLY A 68 -15.84 5.83 29.99
C GLY A 68 -15.07 7.08 29.54
N LEU A 69 -14.01 6.93 28.72
CA LEU A 69 -13.13 8.03 28.28
C LEU A 69 -13.48 8.52 26.87
N SER A 70 -14.74 8.92 26.65
CA SER A 70 -15.27 9.28 25.33
C SER A 70 -14.56 10.46 24.65
N GLY A 71 -14.04 11.43 25.42
CA GLY A 71 -13.26 12.54 24.88
C GLY A 71 -11.94 12.09 24.25
N PHE A 72 -11.18 11.24 24.95
CA PHE A 72 -9.97 10.64 24.40
C PHE A 72 -10.28 9.67 23.26
N ALA A 73 -11.38 8.91 23.35
CA ALA A 73 -11.83 8.06 22.26
C ALA A 73 -12.06 8.86 20.97
N LYS A 74 -12.70 10.03 21.07
CA LYS A 74 -12.90 10.94 19.94
C LYS A 74 -11.56 11.44 19.37
N PHE A 75 -10.65 11.90 20.23
CA PHE A 75 -9.33 12.37 19.82
C PHE A 75 -8.57 11.29 19.01
N PHE A 76 -8.45 10.07 19.56
CA PHE A 76 -7.75 8.99 18.86
C PHE A 76 -8.47 8.54 17.58
N ARG A 77 -9.80 8.64 17.52
CA ARG A 77 -10.56 8.36 16.29
C ARG A 77 -10.27 9.40 15.20
N GLU A 78 -10.15 10.67 15.57
CA GLU A 78 -9.77 11.75 14.65
C GLU A 78 -8.33 11.56 14.16
N SER A 79 -7.38 11.26 15.06
CA SER A 79 -5.99 10.94 14.68
C SER A 79 -5.91 9.73 13.76
N ALA A 80 -6.66 8.66 14.02
CA ALA A 80 -6.71 7.50 13.13
C ALA A 80 -7.16 7.90 11.71
N ASN A 81 -8.23 8.70 11.60
CA ASN A 81 -8.72 9.16 10.30
C ASN A 81 -7.69 10.01 9.54
N GLU A 82 -6.89 10.81 10.25
CA GLU A 82 -5.80 11.61 9.68
C GLU A 82 -4.72 10.72 9.06
N GLU A 83 -4.24 9.69 9.77
CA GLU A 83 -3.24 8.76 9.22
C GLU A 83 -3.79 7.94 8.05
N LEU A 84 -5.09 7.60 8.08
CA LEU A 84 -5.74 6.97 6.93
C LEU A 84 -5.77 7.89 5.69
N GLU A 85 -5.93 9.20 5.90
CA GLU A 85 -5.84 10.19 4.84
C GLU A 85 -4.40 10.31 4.31
N HIS A 86 -3.40 10.27 5.19
CA HIS A 86 -1.98 10.24 4.82
C HIS A 86 -1.63 9.03 3.95
N ALA A 87 -2.03 7.81 4.37
CA ALA A 87 -1.80 6.58 3.59
C ALA A 87 -2.39 6.67 2.17
N ARG A 88 -3.59 7.25 2.04
CA ARG A 88 -4.26 7.46 0.74
C ARG A 88 -3.52 8.48 -0.12
N LYS A 89 -3.10 9.61 0.44
CA LYS A 89 -2.33 10.63 -0.28
C LYS A 89 -1.03 10.07 -0.84
N PHE A 90 -0.30 9.27 -0.08
CA PHE A 90 0.91 8.61 -0.57
C PHE A 90 0.60 7.60 -1.68
N SER A 91 -0.45 6.79 -1.51
CA SER A 91 -0.88 5.83 -2.54
C SER A 91 -1.25 6.53 -3.85
N GLU A 92 -2.00 7.63 -3.79
CA GLU A 92 -2.35 8.45 -4.95
C GLU A 92 -1.11 9.08 -5.60
N PHE A 93 -0.16 9.55 -4.81
CA PHE A 93 1.08 10.11 -5.31
C PHE A 93 1.92 9.07 -6.07
N VAL A 94 2.08 7.87 -5.52
CA VAL A 94 2.79 6.75 -6.17
C VAL A 94 2.13 6.41 -7.51
N ASN A 95 0.80 6.26 -7.53
CA ASN A 95 0.05 5.98 -8.76
C ASN A 95 0.17 7.13 -9.78
N LYS A 96 0.19 8.39 -9.34
CA LYS A 96 0.36 9.56 -10.21
C LYS A 96 1.72 9.58 -10.90
N ARG A 97 2.73 8.93 -10.33
CA ARG A 97 4.06 8.78 -10.89
C ARG A 97 4.22 7.49 -11.71
N ASN A 98 3.12 6.81 -12.05
CA ASN A 98 3.12 5.54 -12.78
C ASN A 98 3.95 4.41 -12.09
N SER A 99 4.22 4.57 -10.79
CA SER A 99 4.82 3.57 -9.90
C SER A 99 3.74 2.71 -9.25
N LYS A 100 4.13 1.60 -8.59
CA LYS A 100 3.17 0.63 -8.05
C LYS A 100 3.06 0.71 -6.53
N VAL A 101 1.82 0.74 -6.06
CA VAL A 101 1.52 0.56 -4.64
C VAL A 101 1.55 -0.93 -4.29
N VAL A 102 2.33 -1.30 -3.29
CA VAL A 102 2.46 -2.66 -2.75
C VAL A 102 1.98 -2.67 -1.31
N LEU A 103 0.77 -3.18 -1.09
CA LEU A 103 0.22 -3.34 0.25
C LEU A 103 0.88 -4.53 0.95
N LYS A 104 1.54 -4.24 2.08
CA LYS A 104 2.20 -5.22 2.93
C LYS A 104 1.26 -5.67 4.06
N ASN A 105 1.60 -6.80 4.68
CA ASN A 105 0.88 -7.27 5.87
C ASN A 105 1.10 -6.33 7.04
N ILE A 106 0.02 -5.99 7.73
CA ILE A 106 0.05 -5.19 8.95
C ILE A 106 0.29 -6.14 10.13
N LEU A 107 1.46 -6.04 10.76
CA LEU A 107 1.84 -6.88 11.90
C LEU A 107 1.73 -6.07 13.19
N LEU A 108 0.56 -6.12 13.81
CA LEU A 108 0.33 -5.40 15.07
C LEU A 108 1.08 -6.05 16.23
N HIS A 109 2.10 -5.37 16.75
CA HIS A 109 2.77 -5.78 17.99
C HIS A 109 1.97 -5.31 19.21
N LEU A 110 1.22 -6.25 19.81
CA LEU A 110 0.22 -5.96 20.85
C LEU A 110 0.77 -5.28 22.12
N GLN A 111 2.08 -5.36 22.36
CA GLN A 111 2.71 -4.75 23.53
C GLN A 111 2.95 -3.25 23.37
N ALA A 112 2.96 -2.73 22.14
CA ALA A 112 3.30 -1.35 21.85
C ALA A 112 2.16 -0.36 22.18
N TYR A 113 0.89 -0.73 22.18
CA TYR A 113 -0.17 0.21 22.60
C TYR A 113 -0.45 0.15 24.11
N GLN A 114 -0.02 -0.92 24.78
CA GLN A 114 -0.15 -1.07 26.23
C GLN A 114 0.64 0.01 26.98
N TRP A 115 1.79 0.46 26.44
CA TRP A 115 2.54 1.56 27.05
C TRP A 115 1.85 2.91 26.85
N ILE A 116 1.23 3.16 25.69
CA ILE A 116 0.48 4.40 25.41
C ILE A 116 -0.67 4.52 26.42
N LEU A 117 -1.47 3.48 26.59
CA LEU A 117 -2.53 3.45 27.60
C LEU A 117 -1.98 3.70 29.02
N LYS A 118 -0.82 3.11 29.36
CA LYS A 118 -0.18 3.31 30.68
C LYS A 118 0.35 4.74 30.91
N ILE A 119 0.74 5.47 29.87
CA ILE A 119 1.20 6.85 29.99
C ILE A 119 0.02 7.83 30.07
N PHE A 120 -1.00 7.63 29.22
CA PHE A 120 -2.12 8.56 29.13
C PHE A 120 -3.20 8.36 30.21
N MET A 121 -3.26 7.18 30.84
CA MET A 121 -4.32 6.84 31.81
C MET A 121 -3.81 6.65 33.25
N LYS A 122 -2.74 7.35 33.64
CA LYS A 122 -2.18 7.30 35.00
C LYS A 122 -2.55 8.52 35.83
#